data_AF-A0A3D4MFJ5-F1
#
_entry.id   AF-A0A3D4MFJ5-F1
#
_cell.length_a   1.000
_cell.length_b   1.000
_cell.length_c   1.000
_cell.angle_alpha   90.00
_cell.angle_beta   90.00
_cell.angle_gamma   90.00
#
_symmetry.space_group_name_H-M   'P 1'
#
loop_
_entity.id
_entity.type
_entity.pdbx_description
1 polymer ?
#
loop_
_entity_poly.entity_id
_entity_poly.type
_entity_poly.pdbx_seq_one_letter_code
_entity_poly.pdbx_strand_id
1 'polypeptide(L)'
;ALPETEQVDRVSNAMTDAGVAIGGFGLLPVESSALVSELAEKVFAGKGRKSRWALLVGQHETGGLRQVVVKDGNLALTRLTPTSDAGPSGPGWVEDAVREFKATTNYISRFGYSPEDGLDVVIICGDIEKQFFKPSEMGVSHFQCLNLNEAMRHIGVKASGNEKNNFADALHAAWISKNGRLKLPVRVPSLHRVMAPRLAAGIGSLILALGVVGFTGLSVESYIGYSKTQGEIAQKQNQKSLQEREYERETAEFDKLPIQPAVVRSAMAVKEMLELNTVNLAPILARLKAAMGGDIHLEELSFVHEAAEALSDNPNGSSAMRFGVMQQSNPRGTVKISFAFSMPDNTLLEQKVKRAEQLLEGLKAQFPEYKVSITSQFGGFSREGSRTGGIGDVGGGGGGNAKDLAQFQMEGAPF
;
A
#
# COMPACT_ATOMS: atom_id res chain seq x y z
N ALA A 1 -7.45 -23.17 -32.74
CA ALA A 1 -7.02 -21.95 -33.45
C ALA A 1 -7.62 -22.00 -34.85
N LEU A 2 -8.15 -20.89 -35.38
CA LEU A 2 -8.55 -20.84 -36.79
C LEU A 2 -7.28 -20.68 -37.65
N PRO A 3 -7.18 -21.34 -38.81
CA PRO A 3 -6.06 -21.14 -39.71
C PRO A 3 -6.05 -19.70 -40.21
N GLU A 4 -4.85 -19.15 -40.39
CA GLU A 4 -4.70 -17.85 -41.05
C GLU A 4 -5.17 -17.99 -42.49
N THR A 5 -6.11 -17.14 -42.87
CA THR A 5 -6.65 -17.06 -44.22
C THR A 5 -6.59 -15.62 -44.67
N GLU A 6 -6.40 -15.41 -45.97
CA GLU A 6 -6.34 -14.07 -46.55
C GLU A 6 -7.58 -13.23 -46.20
N GLN A 7 -8.74 -13.86 -46.07
CA GLN A 7 -9.99 -13.20 -45.70
C GLN A 7 -9.95 -12.66 -44.26
N VAL A 8 -9.44 -13.45 -43.32
CA VAL A 8 -9.28 -13.03 -41.91
C VAL A 8 -8.26 -11.90 -41.80
N ASP A 9 -7.17 -11.95 -42.57
CA ASP A 9 -6.15 -10.90 -42.56
C ASP A 9 -6.65 -9.60 -43.18
N ARG A 10 -7.39 -9.66 -44.30
CA ARG A 10 -8.04 -8.47 -44.88
C ARG A 10 -8.99 -7.80 -43.90
N VAL A 11 -9.81 -8.56 -43.18
CA VAL A 11 -10.71 -8.01 -42.16
C VAL A 11 -9.92 -7.45 -40.97
N SER A 12 -8.90 -8.16 -40.48
CA SER A 12 -8.04 -7.69 -39.39
C SER A 12 -7.32 -6.38 -39.75
N ASN A 13 -6.82 -6.25 -40.98
CA ASN A 13 -6.18 -5.04 -41.47
C ASN A 13 -7.18 -3.89 -41.59
N ALA A 14 -8.37 -4.13 -42.16
CA ALA A 14 -9.42 -3.11 -42.24
C ALA A 14 -9.85 -2.60 -40.85
N MET A 15 -9.96 -3.48 -39.85
CA MET A 15 -10.25 -3.09 -38.47
C MET A 15 -9.09 -2.34 -37.79
N THR A 16 -7.85 -2.64 -38.22
CA THR A 16 -6.66 -1.91 -37.78
C THR A 16 -6.71 -0.48 -38.32
N ASP A 17 -6.91 -0.33 -39.62
CA ASP A 17 -6.93 0.96 -40.33
C ASP A 17 -8.11 1.83 -39.86
N ALA A 18 -9.26 1.22 -39.58
CA ALA A 18 -10.43 1.92 -39.05
C ALA A 18 -10.26 2.41 -37.60
N GLY A 19 -9.19 2.01 -36.90
CA GLY A 19 -8.96 2.41 -35.51
C GLY A 19 -9.93 1.79 -34.49
N VAL A 20 -10.78 0.85 -34.90
CA VAL A 20 -11.84 0.28 -34.04
C VAL A 20 -11.23 -0.73 -33.07
N ALA A 21 -11.50 -0.57 -31.77
CA ALA A 21 -11.07 -1.54 -30.77
C ALA A 21 -11.78 -2.88 -30.97
N ILE A 22 -11.00 -3.97 -31.02
CA ILE A 22 -11.52 -5.31 -31.23
C ILE A 22 -11.58 -6.00 -29.87
N GLY A 23 -12.79 -6.30 -29.38
CA GLY A 23 -12.97 -6.99 -28.09
C GLY A 23 -12.67 -8.49 -28.14
N GLY A 24 -12.72 -9.08 -29.33
CA GLY A 24 -12.41 -10.48 -29.56
C GLY A 24 -12.94 -10.97 -30.91
N PHE A 25 -12.72 -12.25 -31.18
CA PHE A 25 -13.21 -12.93 -32.37
C PHE A 25 -13.87 -14.24 -31.98
N GLY A 26 -15.03 -14.54 -32.54
CA GLY A 26 -15.86 -15.66 -32.11
C GLY A 26 -16.68 -16.24 -33.25
N LEU A 27 -17.27 -17.41 -33.00
CA LEU A 27 -18.10 -18.11 -33.99
C LEU A 27 -19.57 -17.76 -33.77
N LEU A 28 -20.16 -17.02 -34.70
CA LEU A 28 -21.51 -16.47 -34.58
C LEU A 28 -22.57 -17.48 -34.05
N PRO A 29 -22.67 -18.73 -34.54
CA PRO A 29 -23.67 -19.68 -34.04
C PRO A 29 -23.45 -20.07 -32.57
N VAL A 30 -22.19 -20.19 -32.15
CA VAL A 30 -21.83 -20.54 -30.77
C VAL A 30 -22.19 -19.39 -29.84
N GLU A 31 -21.83 -18.17 -30.22
CA GLU A 31 -22.12 -16.95 -29.46
C GLU A 31 -23.62 -16.65 -29.37
N SER A 32 -24.38 -17.09 -30.38
CA SER A 32 -25.82 -16.87 -30.47
C SER A 32 -26.65 -17.98 -29.83
N SER A 33 -26.05 -19.09 -29.36
CA SER A 33 -26.80 -20.18 -28.72
C SER A 33 -27.60 -19.70 -27.49
N ALA A 34 -26.98 -18.84 -26.68
CA ALA A 34 -27.62 -18.22 -25.53
C ALA A 34 -28.69 -17.20 -25.94
N LEU A 35 -28.50 -16.48 -27.05
CA LEU A 35 -29.51 -15.59 -27.62
C LEU A 35 -30.78 -16.37 -27.96
N VAL A 36 -30.65 -17.48 -28.70
CA VAL A 36 -31.82 -18.28 -29.09
C VAL A 36 -32.59 -18.77 -27.87
N SER A 37 -31.87 -19.23 -26.85
CA SER A 37 -32.47 -19.74 -25.61
C SER A 37 -33.18 -18.63 -24.83
N GLU A 38 -32.53 -17.48 -24.61
CA GLU A 38 -33.12 -16.34 -23.89
C GLU A 38 -34.31 -15.75 -24.66
N LEU A 39 -34.17 -15.60 -25.98
CA LEU A 39 -35.25 -15.06 -26.82
C LEU A 39 -36.47 -15.98 -26.80
N ALA A 40 -36.29 -17.30 -26.99
CA ALA A 40 -37.38 -18.26 -26.90
C ALA A 40 -38.06 -18.22 -25.53
N GLU A 41 -37.28 -18.21 -24.45
CA GLU A 41 -37.82 -18.10 -23.09
C GLU A 41 -38.62 -16.81 -22.90
N LYS A 42 -38.12 -15.65 -23.35
CA LYS A 42 -38.82 -14.36 -23.20
C LYS A 42 -40.08 -14.25 -24.05
N VAL A 43 -40.12 -14.90 -25.21
CA VAL A 43 -41.25 -14.83 -26.16
C VAL A 43 -42.35 -15.84 -25.79
N PHE A 44 -41.96 -17.01 -25.29
CA PHE A 44 -42.88 -18.12 -25.00
C PHE A 44 -43.05 -18.41 -23.50
N ALA A 45 -42.47 -17.62 -22.61
CA ALA A 45 -42.68 -17.73 -21.17
C ALA A 45 -44.18 -17.84 -20.81
N GLY A 46 -44.51 -18.85 -20.00
CA GLY A 46 -45.88 -19.09 -19.53
C GLY A 46 -46.81 -19.76 -20.56
N LYS A 47 -46.35 -20.04 -21.79
CA LYS A 47 -47.12 -20.79 -22.78
C LYS A 47 -46.83 -22.29 -22.63
N GLY A 48 -47.62 -22.97 -21.80
CA GLY A 48 -47.64 -24.43 -21.73
C GLY A 48 -46.34 -25.09 -21.25
N ARG A 49 -46.06 -26.29 -21.78
CA ARG A 49 -44.87 -27.08 -21.44
C ARG A 49 -43.64 -26.45 -22.09
N LYS A 50 -42.57 -26.28 -21.30
CA LYS A 50 -41.29 -25.77 -21.79
C LYS A 50 -40.74 -26.68 -22.91
N SER A 51 -40.51 -26.10 -24.09
CA SER A 51 -39.84 -26.77 -25.20
C SER A 51 -38.37 -27.03 -24.85
N ARG A 52 -37.87 -28.21 -25.23
CA ARG A 52 -36.45 -28.55 -25.12
C ARG A 52 -35.64 -27.99 -26.28
N TRP A 53 -36.29 -27.78 -27.42
CA TRP A 53 -35.66 -27.26 -28.62
C TRP A 53 -36.10 -25.83 -28.87
N ALA A 54 -35.16 -25.01 -29.32
CA ALA A 54 -35.46 -23.68 -29.84
C ALA A 54 -34.71 -23.44 -31.15
N LEU A 55 -35.35 -22.73 -32.07
CA LEU A 55 -34.82 -22.40 -33.38
C LEU A 55 -35.00 -20.90 -33.63
N LEU A 56 -33.89 -20.24 -33.98
CA LEU A 56 -33.89 -18.89 -34.52
C LEU A 56 -33.60 -18.96 -36.02
N VAL A 57 -34.46 -18.35 -36.82
CA VAL A 57 -34.26 -18.13 -38.26
C VAL A 57 -34.14 -16.64 -38.53
N GLY A 58 -33.13 -16.22 -39.28
CA GLY A 58 -32.96 -14.83 -39.68
C GLY A 58 -32.18 -14.69 -40.98
N GLN A 59 -32.48 -13.64 -41.74
CA GLN A 59 -31.70 -13.28 -42.93
C GLN A 59 -30.40 -12.59 -42.51
N HIS A 60 -29.28 -12.91 -43.15
CA HIS A 60 -28.01 -12.21 -42.98
C HIS A 60 -27.61 -11.50 -44.27
N GLU A 61 -27.02 -10.30 -44.15
CA GLU A 61 -26.52 -9.52 -45.28
C GLU A 61 -25.50 -10.32 -46.11
N THR A 62 -24.66 -11.09 -45.44
CA THR A 62 -23.59 -11.89 -46.04
C THR A 62 -23.79 -13.37 -45.72
N GLY A 63 -24.77 -14.01 -46.38
CA GLY A 63 -24.90 -15.47 -46.31
C GLY A 63 -26.30 -16.05 -46.51
N GLY A 64 -27.35 -15.23 -46.57
CA GLY A 64 -28.71 -15.73 -46.75
C GLY A 64 -29.41 -16.06 -45.43
N LEU A 65 -30.27 -17.08 -45.44
CA LEU A 65 -31.03 -17.54 -44.28
C LEU A 65 -30.15 -18.35 -43.34
N ARG A 66 -29.88 -17.80 -42.16
CA ARG A 66 -29.21 -18.50 -41.08
C ARG A 66 -30.24 -19.09 -40.12
N GLN A 67 -29.98 -20.34 -39.74
CA GLN A 67 -30.74 -21.06 -38.75
C GLN A 67 -29.80 -21.48 -37.63
N VAL A 68 -30.19 -21.18 -36.39
CA VAL A 68 -29.45 -21.57 -35.18
C VAL A 68 -30.41 -22.38 -34.31
N VAL A 69 -30.13 -23.68 -34.18
CA VAL A 69 -30.93 -24.62 -33.38
C VAL A 69 -30.19 -24.92 -32.09
N VAL A 70 -30.90 -24.81 -30.98
CA VAL A 70 -30.42 -25.20 -29.66
C VAL A 70 -31.28 -26.31 -29.06
N LYS A 71 -30.65 -27.21 -28.31
CA LYS A 71 -31.28 -28.27 -27.52
C LYS A 71 -30.83 -28.12 -26.07
N ASP A 72 -31.78 -27.97 -25.15
CA ASP A 72 -31.51 -27.80 -23.72
C ASP A 72 -30.48 -26.67 -23.46
N GLY A 73 -30.56 -25.57 -24.21
CA GLY A 73 -29.65 -24.41 -24.11
C GLY A 73 -28.28 -24.55 -24.80
N ASN A 74 -27.98 -25.72 -25.40
CA ASN A 74 -26.73 -25.97 -26.10
C ASN A 74 -26.91 -25.92 -27.62
N LEU A 75 -25.90 -25.43 -28.36
CA LEU A 75 -25.92 -25.43 -29.81
C LEU A 75 -26.01 -26.88 -30.32
N ALA A 76 -27.10 -27.19 -31.03
CA ALA A 76 -27.31 -28.50 -31.64
C ALA A 76 -26.90 -28.48 -33.12
N LEU A 77 -27.34 -27.45 -33.85
CA LEU A 77 -27.09 -27.31 -35.28
C LEU A 77 -27.08 -25.85 -35.68
N THR A 78 -26.31 -25.54 -36.71
CA THR A 78 -26.48 -24.31 -37.48
C THR A 78 -26.51 -24.65 -38.97
N ARG A 79 -27.33 -23.91 -39.72
CA ARG A 79 -27.44 -24.04 -41.17
C ARG A 79 -27.46 -22.65 -41.78
N LEU A 80 -26.81 -22.50 -42.93
CA LEU A 80 -26.83 -21.29 -43.73
C LEU A 80 -27.27 -21.70 -45.13
N THR A 81 -28.38 -21.14 -45.60
CA THR A 81 -28.92 -21.41 -46.94
C THR A 81 -28.98 -20.09 -47.71
N PRO A 82 -28.48 -20.01 -48.96
CA PRO A 82 -28.69 -18.83 -49.79
C PRO A 82 -30.19 -18.62 -50.02
N THR A 83 -30.64 -17.36 -50.01
CA THR A 83 -32.00 -17.00 -50.44
C THR A 83 -32.11 -17.08 -51.95
N SER A 84 -33.32 -17.36 -52.45
CA SER A 84 -33.59 -17.30 -53.89
C SER A 84 -33.45 -15.88 -54.44
N ASP A 85 -33.54 -15.76 -55.77
CA ASP A 85 -33.51 -14.48 -56.49
C ASP A 85 -34.65 -13.50 -56.09
N ALA A 86 -35.62 -13.96 -55.29
CA ALA A 86 -36.71 -13.13 -54.75
C ALA A 86 -36.23 -12.03 -53.78
N GLY A 87 -34.97 -12.09 -53.33
CA GLY A 87 -34.38 -11.09 -52.43
C GLY A 87 -34.74 -11.28 -50.94
N PRO A 88 -34.34 -10.34 -50.07
CA PRO A 88 -34.45 -10.48 -48.61
C PRO A 88 -35.83 -10.08 -48.03
N SER A 89 -36.84 -9.90 -48.88
CA SER A 89 -38.14 -9.36 -48.50
C SER A 89 -39.28 -9.89 -49.36
N GLY A 90 -40.51 -9.83 -48.84
CA GLY A 90 -41.72 -10.20 -49.55
C GLY A 90 -42.09 -11.69 -49.50
N PRO A 91 -43.16 -12.10 -50.20
CA PRO A 91 -43.74 -13.45 -50.09
C PRO A 91 -42.78 -14.57 -50.50
N GLY A 92 -41.96 -14.38 -51.53
CA GLY A 92 -41.01 -15.40 -51.99
C GLY A 92 -39.94 -15.74 -50.94
N TRP A 93 -39.49 -14.74 -50.17
CA TRP A 93 -38.59 -14.98 -49.04
C TRP A 93 -39.25 -15.80 -47.93
N VAL A 94 -40.54 -15.57 -47.67
CA VAL A 94 -41.32 -16.33 -46.67
C VAL A 94 -41.46 -17.80 -47.10
N GLU A 95 -41.73 -18.06 -48.38
CA GLU A 95 -41.76 -19.43 -48.92
C GLU A 95 -40.41 -20.14 -48.77
N ASP A 96 -39.31 -19.45 -49.04
CA ASP A 96 -37.96 -19.95 -48.80
C ASP A 96 -37.73 -20.25 -47.32
N ALA A 97 -38.08 -19.32 -46.42
CA ALA A 97 -37.93 -19.51 -44.98
C ALA A 97 -38.73 -20.72 -44.47
N VAL A 98 -39.98 -20.90 -44.92
CA VAL A 98 -40.83 -22.05 -44.55
C VAL A 98 -40.27 -23.36 -45.13
N ARG A 99 -39.81 -23.37 -46.39
CA ARG A 99 -39.19 -24.54 -47.02
C ARG A 99 -37.94 -24.97 -46.26
N GLU A 100 -37.07 -24.01 -45.95
CA GLU A 100 -35.83 -24.24 -45.24
C GLU A 100 -36.04 -24.63 -43.77
N PHE A 101 -37.08 -24.10 -43.13
CA PHE A 101 -37.52 -24.52 -41.81
C PHE A 101 -37.97 -25.99 -41.79
N LYS A 102 -38.78 -26.41 -42.76
CA LYS A 102 -39.23 -27.82 -42.87
C LYS A 102 -38.05 -28.76 -43.10
N ALA A 103 -37.10 -28.37 -43.96
CA ALA A 103 -35.87 -29.11 -44.18
C ALA A 103 -35.04 -29.26 -42.89
N THR A 104 -34.90 -28.18 -42.11
CA THR A 104 -34.19 -28.23 -40.81
C THR A 104 -34.93 -29.10 -39.79
N THR A 105 -36.25 -29.02 -39.71
CA THR A 105 -37.06 -29.86 -38.82
C THR A 105 -36.87 -31.36 -39.12
N ASN A 106 -36.86 -31.72 -40.40
CA ASN A 106 -36.56 -33.09 -40.86
C ASN A 106 -35.11 -33.52 -40.56
N TYR A 107 -34.20 -32.57 -40.42
CA TYR A 107 -32.80 -32.85 -40.11
C TYR A 107 -32.60 -33.03 -38.60
N ILE A 108 -33.19 -32.18 -37.76
CA ILE A 108 -33.06 -32.27 -36.29
C ILE A 108 -33.75 -33.51 -35.71
N SER A 109 -34.74 -34.10 -36.41
CA SER A 109 -35.31 -35.40 -36.01
C SER A 109 -34.24 -36.50 -35.96
N ARG A 110 -33.21 -36.41 -36.83
CA ARG A 110 -32.04 -37.31 -36.79
C ARG A 110 -31.15 -37.10 -35.56
N PHE A 111 -31.25 -35.94 -34.91
CA PHE A 111 -30.58 -35.61 -33.64
C PHE A 111 -31.49 -35.89 -32.42
N GLY A 112 -32.56 -36.66 -32.63
CA GLY A 112 -33.49 -37.08 -31.59
C GLY A 112 -34.50 -35.99 -31.21
N TYR A 113 -34.90 -35.12 -32.14
CA TYR A 113 -36.09 -34.30 -31.97
C TYR A 113 -37.34 -35.16 -32.16
N SER A 114 -38.27 -35.03 -31.22
CA SER A 114 -39.61 -35.59 -31.32
C SER A 114 -40.65 -34.51 -30.96
N PRO A 115 -41.88 -34.53 -31.53
CA PRO A 115 -42.88 -33.49 -31.25
C PRO A 115 -43.19 -33.29 -29.75
N GLU A 116 -43.12 -34.35 -28.94
CA GLU A 116 -43.31 -34.28 -27.49
C GLU A 116 -42.21 -33.53 -26.71
N ASP A 117 -41.03 -33.34 -27.31
CA ASP A 117 -39.96 -32.52 -26.72
C ASP A 117 -40.29 -31.01 -26.81
N GLY A 118 -41.21 -30.62 -27.69
CA GLY A 118 -41.55 -29.22 -27.98
C GLY A 118 -40.45 -28.50 -28.78
N LEU A 119 -40.88 -27.60 -29.68
CA LEU A 119 -40.00 -26.75 -30.48
C LEU A 119 -40.51 -25.32 -30.49
N ASP A 120 -39.70 -24.41 -29.95
CA ASP A 120 -39.94 -22.96 -29.98
C ASP A 120 -39.27 -22.35 -31.20
N VAL A 121 -40.06 -21.80 -32.13
CA VAL A 121 -39.55 -21.23 -33.37
C VAL A 121 -39.73 -19.72 -33.37
N VAL A 122 -38.62 -19.00 -33.48
CA VAL A 122 -38.59 -17.55 -33.67
C VAL A 122 -38.02 -17.23 -35.05
N ILE A 123 -38.76 -16.48 -35.86
CA ILE A 123 -38.29 -15.98 -37.15
C ILE A 123 -38.16 -14.46 -37.07
N ILE A 124 -36.98 -13.95 -37.44
CA ILE A 124 -36.73 -12.51 -37.58
C ILE A 124 -37.08 -12.10 -39.01
N CYS A 125 -38.10 -11.26 -39.16
CA CYS A 125 -38.57 -10.77 -40.46
C CYS A 125 -39.19 -9.37 -40.33
N GLY A 126 -39.34 -8.66 -41.45
CA GLY A 126 -40.02 -7.37 -41.47
C GLY A 126 -41.51 -7.50 -41.16
N ASP A 127 -42.15 -6.36 -40.86
CA ASP A 127 -43.57 -6.33 -40.51
C ASP A 127 -44.47 -6.73 -41.68
N ILE A 128 -44.02 -6.49 -42.92
CA ILE A 128 -44.72 -6.90 -44.14
C ILE A 128 -44.65 -8.42 -44.32
N GLU A 129 -43.57 -9.08 -43.90
CA GLU A 129 -43.40 -10.52 -44.04
C GLU A 129 -44.23 -11.30 -43.01
N LYS A 130 -44.43 -10.74 -41.81
CA LYS A 130 -45.21 -11.37 -40.71
C LYS A 130 -46.60 -11.83 -41.14
N GLN A 131 -47.28 -11.02 -41.96
CA GLN A 131 -48.65 -11.29 -42.44
C GLN A 131 -48.71 -12.48 -43.43
N PHE A 132 -47.59 -12.89 -44.03
CA PHE A 132 -47.56 -14.04 -44.94
C PHE A 132 -47.29 -15.36 -44.21
N PHE A 133 -46.78 -15.33 -42.98
CA PHE A 133 -46.59 -16.55 -42.18
C PHE A 133 -47.93 -17.03 -41.60
N LYS A 134 -48.29 -18.29 -41.89
CA LYS A 134 -49.44 -18.95 -41.27
C LYS A 134 -48.96 -19.93 -40.20
N PRO A 135 -49.26 -19.69 -38.90
CA PRO A 135 -48.82 -20.60 -37.82
C PRO A 135 -49.23 -22.06 -38.02
N SER A 136 -50.39 -22.30 -38.65
CA SER A 136 -50.87 -23.66 -38.97
C SER A 136 -49.97 -24.42 -39.94
N GLU A 137 -49.23 -23.73 -40.81
CA GLU A 137 -48.34 -24.34 -41.80
C GLU A 137 -46.97 -24.73 -41.20
N MET A 138 -46.65 -24.19 -40.01
CA MET A 138 -45.37 -24.44 -39.33
C MET A 138 -45.36 -25.76 -38.57
N GLY A 139 -46.53 -26.26 -38.11
CA GLY A 139 -46.62 -27.57 -37.46
C GLY A 139 -45.80 -27.72 -36.18
N VAL A 140 -45.58 -26.63 -35.45
CA VAL A 140 -44.81 -26.59 -34.18
C VAL A 140 -45.67 -26.11 -33.02
N SER A 141 -45.25 -26.47 -31.80
CA SER A 141 -45.94 -26.09 -30.56
C SER A 141 -46.00 -24.58 -30.38
N HIS A 142 -44.87 -23.89 -30.58
CA HIS A 142 -44.78 -22.44 -30.41
C HIS A 142 -44.05 -21.80 -31.59
N PHE A 143 -44.70 -20.83 -32.21
CA PHE A 143 -44.19 -20.10 -33.35
C PHE A 143 -44.45 -18.62 -33.20
N GLN A 144 -43.43 -17.79 -33.45
CA GLN A 144 -43.55 -16.35 -33.45
C GLN A 144 -42.65 -15.72 -34.51
N CYS A 145 -43.21 -14.80 -35.29
CA CYS A 145 -42.44 -13.88 -36.10
C CYS A 145 -42.23 -12.58 -35.32
N LEU A 146 -40.99 -12.09 -35.31
CA LEU A 146 -40.60 -10.83 -34.67
C LEU A 146 -39.87 -9.96 -35.69
N ASN A 147 -40.10 -8.66 -35.62
CA ASN A 147 -39.20 -7.72 -36.27
C ASN A 147 -37.94 -7.53 -35.42
N LEU A 148 -36.92 -6.93 -36.02
CA LEU A 148 -35.63 -6.71 -35.37
C LEU A 148 -35.79 -5.94 -34.05
N ASN A 149 -36.64 -4.91 -34.03
CA ASN A 149 -36.88 -4.07 -32.86
C ASN A 149 -37.57 -4.83 -31.72
N GLU A 150 -38.57 -5.64 -32.03
CA GLU A 150 -39.28 -6.48 -31.07
C GLU A 150 -38.32 -7.52 -30.46
N ALA A 151 -37.52 -8.19 -31.30
CA ALA A 151 -36.52 -9.14 -30.85
C ALA A 151 -35.49 -8.46 -29.92
N MET A 152 -35.00 -7.27 -30.28
CA MET A 152 -34.11 -6.47 -29.42
C MET A 152 -34.76 -6.10 -28.08
N ARG A 153 -36.05 -5.71 -28.08
CA ARG A 153 -36.80 -5.42 -26.84
C ARG A 153 -36.91 -6.64 -25.94
N HIS A 154 -37.18 -7.82 -26.51
CA HIS A 154 -37.25 -9.07 -25.74
C HIS A 154 -35.93 -9.42 -25.06
N ILE A 155 -34.79 -9.10 -25.67
CA ILE A 155 -33.47 -9.27 -25.06
C ILE A 155 -33.02 -8.05 -24.23
N GLY A 156 -33.88 -7.05 -24.02
CA GLY A 156 -33.57 -5.87 -23.20
C GLY A 156 -32.57 -4.88 -23.82
N VAL A 157 -32.39 -4.91 -25.15
CA VAL A 157 -31.56 -3.94 -25.87
C VAL A 157 -32.45 -2.87 -26.49
N LYS A 158 -32.10 -1.60 -26.30
CA LYS A 158 -32.81 -0.48 -26.97
C LYS A 158 -32.40 -0.45 -28.43
N ALA A 159 -33.35 -0.68 -29.33
CA ALA A 159 -33.12 -0.51 -30.75
C ALA A 159 -33.11 0.98 -31.12
N SER A 160 -32.10 1.44 -31.84
CA SER A 160 -32.00 2.81 -32.36
C SER A 160 -31.77 2.78 -33.87
N GLY A 161 -32.78 3.23 -34.63
CA GLY A 161 -32.58 3.76 -35.99
C GLY A 161 -32.59 2.79 -37.17
N ASN A 162 -33.09 1.55 -37.07
CA ASN A 162 -33.07 0.63 -38.22
C ASN A 162 -34.33 -0.25 -38.36
N GLU A 163 -35.51 0.36 -38.29
CA GLU A 163 -36.80 -0.37 -38.29
C GLU A 163 -37.11 -1.10 -39.61
N LYS A 164 -36.44 -0.72 -40.70
CA LYS A 164 -36.76 -1.21 -42.05
C LYS A 164 -35.87 -2.37 -42.52
N ASN A 165 -34.97 -2.84 -41.67
CA ASN A 165 -34.02 -3.86 -42.08
C ASN A 165 -34.48 -5.26 -41.64
N ASN A 166 -34.58 -6.19 -42.60
CA ASN A 166 -34.93 -7.59 -42.36
C ASN A 166 -33.74 -8.44 -41.89
N PHE A 167 -32.54 -7.85 -41.79
CA PHE A 167 -31.33 -8.57 -41.42
C PHE A 167 -31.18 -8.77 -39.90
N ALA A 168 -30.85 -9.99 -39.51
CA ALA A 168 -30.63 -10.41 -38.13
C ALA A 168 -29.21 -10.15 -37.61
N ASP A 169 -28.27 -9.70 -38.46
CA ASP A 169 -26.89 -9.40 -38.06
C ASP A 169 -26.82 -8.44 -36.86
N ALA A 170 -27.65 -7.40 -36.88
CA ALA A 170 -27.75 -6.42 -35.80
C ALA A 170 -28.25 -7.05 -34.49
N LEU A 171 -29.14 -8.05 -34.54
CA LEU A 171 -29.62 -8.75 -33.35
C LEU A 171 -28.48 -9.54 -32.68
N HIS A 172 -27.69 -10.25 -33.48
CA HIS A 172 -26.54 -11.00 -32.98
C HIS A 172 -25.45 -10.07 -32.44
N ALA A 173 -25.15 -8.97 -33.13
CA ALA A 173 -24.20 -7.97 -32.66
C ALA A 173 -24.65 -7.31 -31.36
N ALA A 174 -25.93 -6.93 -31.25
CA ALA A 174 -26.54 -6.37 -30.05
C ALA A 174 -26.46 -7.34 -28.86
N TRP A 175 -26.74 -8.62 -29.10
CA TRP A 175 -26.63 -9.67 -28.09
C TRP A 175 -25.20 -9.83 -27.55
N ILE A 176 -24.21 -9.92 -28.45
CA ILE A 176 -22.81 -10.04 -28.06
C ILE A 176 -22.36 -8.80 -27.30
N SER A 177 -22.76 -7.61 -27.75
CA SER A 177 -22.47 -6.34 -27.06
C SER A 177 -23.06 -6.30 -25.64
N LYS A 178 -24.31 -6.75 -25.47
CA LYS A 178 -24.98 -6.83 -24.16
C LYS A 178 -24.22 -7.71 -23.17
N ASN A 179 -23.69 -8.85 -23.62
CA ASN A 179 -22.98 -9.80 -22.75
C ASN A 179 -21.54 -9.38 -22.46
N GLY A 180 -20.93 -8.52 -23.28
CA GLY A 180 -19.59 -7.96 -23.09
C GLY A 180 -18.44 -8.97 -23.21
N ARG A 181 -18.72 -10.27 -23.37
CA ARG A 181 -17.72 -11.34 -23.51
C ARG A 181 -18.22 -12.40 -24.50
N LEU A 182 -17.28 -12.94 -25.27
CA LEU A 182 -17.51 -14.09 -26.14
C LEU A 182 -17.41 -15.38 -25.31
N LYS A 183 -18.32 -16.32 -25.55
CA LYS A 183 -18.37 -17.65 -24.93
C LYS A 183 -17.23 -18.53 -25.41
N LEU A 184 -16.86 -18.43 -26.69
CA LEU A 184 -15.76 -19.19 -27.27
C LEU A 184 -14.84 -18.25 -28.08
N PRO A 185 -14.03 -17.41 -27.40
CA PRO A 185 -13.11 -16.52 -28.08
C PRO A 185 -12.06 -17.35 -28.82
N VAL A 186 -12.01 -17.20 -30.14
CA VAL A 186 -11.00 -17.85 -30.97
C VAL A 186 -9.78 -16.94 -31.08
N ARG A 187 -8.62 -17.50 -30.74
CA ARG A 187 -7.34 -16.80 -30.90
C ARG A 187 -6.95 -16.81 -32.38
N VAL A 188 -6.77 -15.60 -32.91
CA VAL A 188 -6.21 -15.34 -34.24
C VAL A 188 -4.93 -14.52 -34.04
N PRO A 189 -3.75 -15.00 -34.48
CA PRO A 189 -2.49 -14.28 -34.26
C PRO A 189 -2.46 -12.89 -34.88
N SER A 190 -3.02 -12.71 -36.08
CA SER A 190 -3.10 -11.40 -36.75
C SER A 190 -3.90 -10.38 -35.93
N LEU A 191 -5.00 -10.80 -35.30
CA LEU A 191 -5.79 -9.94 -34.42
C LEU A 191 -5.05 -9.55 -33.14
N HIS A 192 -4.25 -10.47 -32.59
CA HIS A 192 -3.48 -10.21 -31.37
C HIS A 192 -2.45 -9.08 -31.57
N ARG A 193 -1.84 -9.00 -32.76
CA ARG A 193 -0.91 -7.92 -33.12
C ARG A 193 -1.57 -6.54 -33.07
N VAL A 194 -2.88 -6.47 -33.30
CA VAL A 194 -3.66 -5.23 -33.27
C VAL A 194 -4.16 -4.92 -31.86
N MET A 195 -4.64 -5.94 -31.15
CA MET A 195 -5.22 -5.79 -29.81
C MET A 195 -4.19 -5.49 -28.73
N ALA A 196 -3.04 -6.18 -28.74
CA ALA A 196 -2.03 -6.06 -27.70
C ALA A 196 -1.50 -4.62 -27.50
N PRO A 197 -1.05 -3.89 -28.54
CA PRO A 197 -0.55 -2.53 -28.35
C PRO A 197 -1.65 -1.56 -27.91
N ARG A 198 -2.91 -1.76 -28.36
CA ARG A 198 -4.04 -0.91 -27.95
C ARG A 198 -4.41 -1.13 -26.48
N LEU A 199 -4.41 -2.38 -26.04
CA LEU A 199 -4.64 -2.71 -24.63
C LEU A 199 -3.51 -2.18 -23.74
N ALA A 200 -2.25 -2.32 -24.19
CA ALA A 200 -1.11 -1.73 -23.50
C ALA A 200 -1.21 -0.19 -23.44
N ALA A 201 -1.62 0.47 -24.53
CA ALA A 201 -1.85 1.91 -24.57
C ALA A 201 -2.99 2.34 -23.64
N GLY A 202 -4.09 1.57 -23.57
CA GLY A 202 -5.22 1.85 -22.68
C GLY A 202 -4.86 1.68 -21.19
N ILE A 203 -4.06 0.67 -20.85
CA ILE A 203 -3.53 0.52 -19.48
C ILE A 203 -2.53 1.64 -19.18
N GLY A 204 -1.64 1.95 -20.13
CA GLY A 204 -0.67 3.04 -20.00
C GLY A 204 -1.34 4.40 -19.79
N SER A 205 -2.41 4.70 -20.52
CA SER A 205 -3.15 5.95 -20.35
C SER A 205 -3.86 6.03 -19.00
N LEU A 206 -4.40 4.92 -18.49
CA LEU A 206 -4.98 4.86 -17.14
C LEU A 206 -3.92 5.11 -16.06
N ILE A 207 -2.75 4.48 -16.18
CA ILE A 207 -1.63 4.70 -15.25
C ILE A 207 -1.17 6.16 -15.28
N LEU A 208 -1.04 6.75 -16.47
CA LEU A 208 -0.69 8.16 -16.61
C LEU A 208 -1.75 9.08 -16.00
N ALA A 209 -3.03 8.79 -16.21
CA ALA A 209 -4.12 9.56 -15.62
C ALA A 209 -4.08 9.49 -14.08
N LEU A 210 -3.89 8.30 -13.51
CA LEU A 210 -3.71 8.13 -12.07
C LEU A 210 -2.45 8.83 -11.56
N GLY A 211 -1.36 8.81 -12.34
CA GLY A 211 -0.14 9.55 -12.05
C GLY A 211 -0.35 11.06 -11.99
N VAL A 212 -1.13 11.62 -12.92
CA VAL A 212 -1.51 13.05 -12.89
C VAL A 212 -2.33 13.36 -11.64
N VAL A 213 -3.35 12.56 -11.33
CA VAL A 213 -4.16 12.76 -10.11
C VAL A 213 -3.30 12.69 -8.84
N GLY A 214 -2.42 11.70 -8.75
CA GLY A 214 -1.50 11.55 -7.62
C GLY A 214 -0.53 12.72 -7.48
N PHE A 215 0.06 13.17 -8.60
CA PHE A 215 0.97 14.32 -8.62
C PHE A 215 0.27 15.63 -8.21
N THR A 216 -0.97 15.84 -8.68
CA THR A 216 -1.77 16.99 -8.26
C THR A 216 -2.06 16.94 -6.75
N GLY A 217 -2.38 15.77 -6.20
CA GLY A 217 -2.59 15.61 -4.75
C GLY A 217 -1.37 16.01 -3.91
N LEU A 218 -0.19 15.48 -4.27
CA LEU A 218 1.08 15.81 -3.59
C LEU A 218 1.44 17.30 -3.72
N SER A 219 1.14 17.91 -4.88
CA SER A 219 1.39 19.33 -5.11
C SER A 219 0.50 20.22 -4.23
N VAL A 220 -0.77 19.85 -4.04
CA VAL A 220 -1.70 20.57 -3.16
C VAL A 220 -1.27 20.48 -1.71
N GLU A 221 -0.88 19.29 -1.23
CA GLU A 221 -0.38 19.11 0.14
C GLU A 221 0.87 19.95 0.39
N SER A 222 1.82 19.92 -0.55
CA SER A 222 3.04 20.75 -0.49
C SER A 222 2.73 22.24 -0.46
N TYR A 223 1.74 22.68 -1.25
CA TYR A 223 1.31 24.08 -1.27
C TYR A 223 0.65 24.52 0.05
N ILE A 224 -0.20 23.67 0.64
CA ILE A 224 -0.80 23.94 1.96
C ILE A 224 0.28 24.03 3.04
N GLY A 225 1.24 23.11 3.05
CA GLY A 225 2.37 23.14 3.97
C GLY A 225 3.25 24.39 3.82
N TYR A 226 3.49 24.81 2.58
CA TYR A 226 4.19 26.06 2.28
C TYR A 226 3.43 27.29 2.79
N SER A 227 2.12 27.36 2.54
CA SER A 227 1.26 28.47 2.99
C SER A 227 1.23 28.56 4.52
N LYS A 228 1.13 27.42 5.22
CA LYS A 228 1.18 27.38 6.69
C LYS A 228 2.52 27.88 7.23
N THR A 229 3.63 27.41 6.66
CA THR A 229 4.98 27.85 7.05
C THR A 229 5.18 29.35 6.82
N GLN A 230 4.70 29.89 5.70
CA GLN A 230 4.70 31.34 5.43
C GLN A 230 3.91 32.12 6.49
N GLY A 231 2.74 31.64 6.87
CA GLY A 231 1.94 32.22 7.95
C GLY A 231 2.67 32.22 9.30
N GLU A 232 3.32 31.11 9.66
CA GLU A 232 4.11 30.99 10.89
C GLU A 232 5.34 31.92 10.89
N ILE A 233 6.03 32.06 9.75
CA ILE A 233 7.15 33.00 9.61
C ILE A 233 6.68 34.43 9.82
N ALA A 234 5.58 34.83 9.18
CA ALA A 234 5.01 36.16 9.36
C ALA A 234 4.60 36.42 10.82
N GLN A 235 4.01 35.42 11.48
CA GLN A 235 3.66 35.52 12.91
C GLN A 235 4.90 35.67 13.80
N LYS A 236 5.95 34.88 13.58
CA LYS A 236 7.21 34.96 14.35
C LYS A 236 7.95 36.27 14.11
N GLN A 237 7.93 36.80 12.89
CA GLN A 237 8.50 38.12 12.58
C GLN A 237 7.76 39.23 13.34
N ASN A 238 6.43 39.16 13.39
CA ASN A 238 5.63 40.09 14.19
C ASN A 238 5.96 39.98 15.69
N GLN A 239 6.02 38.76 16.24
CA GLN A 239 6.41 38.52 17.64
C GLN A 239 7.80 39.06 17.95
N LYS A 240 8.78 38.80 17.07
CA LYS A 240 10.13 39.34 17.20
C LYS A 240 10.11 40.87 17.24
N SER A 241 9.37 41.51 16.34
CA SER A 241 9.28 42.98 16.33
C SER A 241 8.64 43.56 17.59
N LEU A 242 7.70 42.84 18.21
CA LEU A 242 7.06 43.24 19.46
C LEU A 242 8.03 43.08 20.64
N GLN A 243 8.72 41.95 20.73
CA GLN A 243 9.74 41.69 21.75
C GLN A 243 10.92 42.66 21.65
N GLU A 244 11.36 43.01 20.45
CA GLU A 244 12.41 44.02 20.25
C GLU A 244 11.98 45.38 20.80
N ARG A 245 10.72 45.79 20.56
CA ARG A 245 10.17 47.05 21.11
C ARG A 245 10.04 47.01 22.64
N GLU A 246 9.63 45.87 23.21
CA GLU A 246 9.57 45.69 24.67
C GLU A 246 10.96 45.74 25.28
N TYR A 247 11.91 45.02 24.70
CA TYR A 247 13.31 45.02 25.12
C TYR A 247 13.94 46.42 25.05
N GLU A 248 13.69 47.18 23.99
CA GLU A 248 14.15 48.57 23.87
C GLU A 248 13.56 49.47 24.97
N ARG A 249 12.28 49.30 25.29
CA ARG A 249 11.62 50.04 26.38
C ARG A 249 12.18 49.66 27.74
N GLU A 250 12.32 48.37 28.03
CA GLU A 250 12.89 47.89 29.27
C GLU A 250 14.33 48.36 29.41
N THR A 251 15.16 48.27 28.36
CA THR A 251 16.54 48.75 28.40
C THR A 251 16.60 50.25 28.72
N ALA A 252 15.71 51.05 28.13
CA ALA A 252 15.61 52.48 28.42
C ALA A 252 15.12 52.79 29.85
N GLU A 253 14.37 51.89 30.49
CA GLU A 253 14.02 51.98 31.91
C GLU A 253 15.17 51.51 32.81
N PHE A 254 15.84 50.42 32.44
CA PHE A 254 16.99 49.86 33.15
C PHE A 254 18.19 50.82 33.17
N ASP A 255 18.42 51.58 32.10
CA ASP A 255 19.47 52.61 32.03
C ASP A 255 19.25 53.75 33.04
N LYS A 256 18.04 53.89 33.60
CA LYS A 256 17.73 54.86 34.67
C LYS A 256 18.02 54.32 36.06
N LEU A 257 18.26 53.00 36.20
CA LEU A 257 18.58 52.40 37.48
C LEU A 257 20.05 52.67 37.86
N PRO A 258 20.36 52.81 39.16
CA PRO A 258 21.70 53.16 39.62
C PRO A 258 22.75 52.04 39.44
N ILE A 259 22.34 50.84 39.01
CA ILE A 259 23.21 49.67 38.84
C ILE A 259 23.32 49.37 37.34
N GLN A 260 24.55 49.38 36.81
CA GLN A 260 24.81 49.17 35.39
C GLN A 260 24.39 47.75 34.96
N PRO A 261 23.58 47.58 33.89
CA PRO A 261 23.11 46.27 33.42
C PRO A 261 24.22 45.26 33.12
N ALA A 262 25.40 45.74 32.71
CA ALA A 262 26.58 44.90 32.49
C ALA A 262 27.00 44.11 33.75
N VAL A 263 26.83 44.70 34.94
CA VAL A 263 27.19 44.07 36.21
C VAL A 263 26.19 42.97 36.61
N VAL A 264 24.91 43.17 36.29
CA VAL A 264 23.89 42.13 36.54
C VAL A 264 24.10 40.94 35.61
N ARG A 265 24.43 41.19 34.33
CA ARG A 265 24.73 40.14 33.35
C ARG A 265 25.97 39.34 33.74
N SER A 266 27.03 40.00 34.20
CA SER A 266 28.24 39.30 34.66
C SER A 266 27.96 38.48 35.93
N ALA A 267 27.18 39.00 36.88
CA ALA A 267 26.78 38.25 38.07
C ALA A 267 25.92 37.02 37.73
N MET A 268 24.99 37.15 36.79
CA MET A 268 24.18 36.03 36.29
C MET A 268 25.03 34.98 35.56
N ALA A 269 25.98 35.40 34.74
CA ALA A 269 26.90 34.49 34.04
C ALA A 269 27.80 33.74 35.04
N VAL A 270 28.29 34.40 36.09
CA VAL A 270 29.04 33.75 37.18
C VAL A 270 28.15 32.76 37.93
N LYS A 271 26.90 33.12 38.23
CA LYS A 271 25.94 32.21 38.87
C LYS A 271 25.67 30.97 38.00
N GLU A 272 25.40 31.14 36.72
CA GLU A 272 25.17 30.04 35.78
C GLU A 272 26.42 29.16 35.65
N MET A 273 27.61 29.76 35.61
CA MET A 273 28.88 29.05 35.61
C MET A 273 29.09 28.23 36.90
N LEU A 274 28.73 28.77 38.07
CA LEU A 274 28.78 28.04 39.33
C LEU A 274 27.75 26.90 39.38
N GLU A 275 26.51 27.14 38.92
CA GLU A 275 25.46 26.12 38.87
C GLU A 275 25.81 24.98 37.89
N LEU A 276 26.44 25.29 36.76
CA LEU A 276 26.87 24.29 35.78
C LEU A 276 28.07 23.46 36.25
N ASN A 277 28.93 24.01 37.11
CA ASN A 277 30.14 23.34 37.63
C ASN A 277 29.96 22.76 39.06
N THR A 278 28.82 22.98 39.72
CA THR A 278 28.54 22.39 41.03
C THR A 278 28.00 20.98 40.84
N VAL A 279 28.77 19.96 41.23
CA VAL A 279 28.34 18.56 41.15
C VAL A 279 27.36 18.24 42.26
N ASN A 280 26.18 17.74 41.91
CA ASN A 280 25.22 17.24 42.89
C ASN A 280 25.60 15.81 43.33
N LEU A 281 26.16 15.69 44.54
CA LEU A 281 26.61 14.40 45.10
C LEU A 281 25.47 13.50 45.58
N ALA A 282 24.28 14.05 45.83
CA ALA A 282 23.16 13.31 46.42
C ALA A 282 22.77 12.04 45.63
N PRO A 283 22.56 12.08 44.29
CA PRO A 283 22.22 10.87 43.53
C PRO A 283 23.34 9.82 43.52
N ILE A 284 24.60 10.25 43.51
CA ILE A 284 25.75 9.35 43.55
C ILE A 284 25.81 8.62 44.90
N LEU A 285 25.68 9.36 46.01
CA LEU A 285 25.67 8.79 47.36
C LEU A 285 24.51 7.83 47.57
N ALA A 286 23.32 8.14 47.02
CA ALA A 286 22.16 7.26 47.10
C ALA A 286 22.39 5.92 46.37
N ARG A 287 22.96 5.96 45.17
CA ARG A 287 23.31 4.75 44.40
C ARG A 287 24.46 3.97 45.02
N LEU A 288 25.47 4.66 45.56
CA LEU A 288 26.58 4.04 46.29
C LEU A 288 26.04 3.28 47.51
N LYS A 289 25.15 3.90 48.31
CA LYS A 289 24.49 3.26 49.44
C LYS A 289 23.69 2.01 49.02
N ALA A 290 22.97 2.08 47.90
CA ALA A 290 22.21 0.94 47.38
C ALA A 290 23.13 -0.22 46.94
N ALA A 291 24.29 0.09 46.33
CA ALA A 291 25.25 -0.91 45.88
C ALA A 291 25.99 -1.59 47.05
N MET A 292 26.35 -0.83 48.10
CA MET A 292 27.07 -1.35 49.26
C MET A 292 26.26 -2.36 50.10
N GLY A 293 24.92 -2.31 50.06
CA GLY A 293 24.09 -3.15 50.92
C GLY A 293 24.15 -2.73 52.40
N GLY A 294 23.71 -3.60 53.29
CA GLY A 294 23.64 -3.32 54.74
C GLY A 294 24.85 -3.82 55.54
N ASP A 295 25.74 -4.59 54.92
CA ASP A 295 26.83 -5.33 55.54
C ASP A 295 28.22 -4.68 55.34
N ILE A 296 28.28 -3.57 54.60
CA ILE A 296 29.52 -2.85 54.26
C ILE A 296 29.50 -1.47 54.91
N HIS A 297 30.56 -1.12 55.64
CA HIS A 297 30.70 0.18 56.29
C HIS A 297 31.66 1.06 55.50
N LEU A 298 31.17 2.20 55.03
CA LEU A 298 31.99 3.22 54.36
C LEU A 298 32.83 3.96 55.42
N GLU A 299 34.15 3.85 55.32
CA GLU A 299 35.09 4.47 56.26
C GLU A 299 35.60 5.80 55.74
N GLU A 300 35.90 5.86 54.44
CA GLU A 300 36.47 7.03 53.79
C GLU A 300 35.80 7.26 52.44
N LEU A 301 35.50 8.52 52.14
CA LEU A 301 35.01 8.98 50.85
C LEU A 301 35.71 10.29 50.51
N SER A 302 36.46 10.28 49.41
CA SER A 302 37.11 11.43 48.82
C SER A 302 36.53 11.68 47.43
N PHE A 303 36.31 12.95 47.12
CA PHE A 303 35.72 13.41 45.89
C PHE A 303 36.60 14.52 45.30
N VAL A 304 37.08 14.30 44.08
CA VAL A 304 37.86 15.27 43.32
C VAL A 304 37.14 15.54 42.01
N HIS A 305 36.82 16.80 41.78
CA HIS A 305 36.24 17.26 40.53
C HIS A 305 37.28 17.99 39.71
N GLU A 306 37.59 17.46 38.53
CA GLU A 306 38.44 18.11 37.55
C GLU A 306 37.52 18.77 36.53
N ALA A 307 37.30 20.08 36.69
CA ALA A 307 36.52 20.86 35.74
C ALA A 307 37.17 20.77 34.35
N ALA A 308 36.36 20.69 33.30
CA ALA A 308 36.89 20.73 31.94
C ALA A 308 37.61 22.09 31.73
N GLU A 309 38.80 22.08 31.11
CA GLU A 309 39.59 23.30 30.81
C GLU A 309 38.87 24.32 29.89
N ALA A 310 37.62 24.07 29.51
CA ALA A 310 36.85 24.88 28.58
C ALA A 310 36.14 26.05 29.28
N LEU A 311 36.90 26.94 29.89
CA LEU A 311 36.55 28.36 30.04
C LEU A 311 37.86 29.16 29.94
N SER A 312 38.54 29.04 28.79
CA SER A 312 39.58 29.99 28.41
C SER A 312 38.95 31.38 28.36
N ASP A 313 39.32 32.20 29.33
CA ASP A 313 38.85 33.53 29.66
C ASP A 313 39.19 34.53 28.54
N ASN A 314 38.52 34.39 27.39
CA ASN A 314 38.64 35.35 26.29
C ASN A 314 37.37 36.21 26.21
N PRO A 315 37.26 37.27 27.04
CA PRO A 315 36.09 38.16 27.06
C PRO A 315 35.85 38.92 25.74
N ASN A 316 36.76 38.82 24.75
CA ASN A 316 36.63 39.43 23.43
C ASN A 316 36.37 38.42 22.28
N GLY A 317 36.21 37.13 22.58
CA GLY A 317 35.89 36.13 21.57
C GLY A 317 34.41 36.18 21.19
N SER A 318 34.06 36.92 20.15
CA SER A 318 32.72 36.92 19.57
C SER A 318 32.28 35.49 19.24
N SER A 319 31.35 34.99 20.03
CA SER A 319 30.73 33.66 19.85
C SER A 319 29.86 33.68 18.61
N ALA A 320 30.48 33.51 17.44
CA ALA A 320 29.76 33.18 16.22
C ALA A 320 29.16 31.77 16.42
N MET A 321 27.87 31.72 16.77
CA MET A 321 27.08 30.50 16.86
C MET A 321 27.18 29.72 15.55
N ARG A 322 28.08 28.74 15.49
CA ARG A 322 28.07 27.71 14.44
C ARG A 322 26.95 26.72 14.77
N PHE A 323 25.75 27.02 14.28
CA PHE A 323 24.66 26.06 14.20
C PHE A 323 25.12 24.84 13.36
N GLY A 324 25.22 23.66 13.98
CA GLY A 324 25.28 22.39 13.23
C GLY A 324 26.23 21.31 13.72
N VAL A 325 27.07 21.55 14.74
CA VAL A 325 27.90 20.49 15.32
C VAL A 325 27.18 19.92 16.54
N MET A 326 26.78 18.64 16.47
CA MET A 326 26.35 17.88 17.65
C MET A 326 27.53 17.86 18.65
N GLN A 327 27.47 18.75 19.62
CA GLN A 327 28.44 18.87 20.69
C GLN A 327 28.29 17.64 21.58
N GLN A 328 29.17 16.66 21.41
CA GLN A 328 29.23 15.49 22.29
C GLN A 328 29.45 15.97 23.74
N SER A 329 28.52 15.58 24.60
CA SER A 329 28.59 15.62 26.07
C SER A 329 29.95 15.09 26.55
N ASN A 330 30.74 15.78 27.38
CA ASN A 330 30.34 16.46 28.61
C ASN A 330 31.20 17.72 28.87
N PRO A 331 30.62 18.94 28.86
CA PRO A 331 31.34 20.17 29.15
C PRO A 331 31.67 20.35 30.63
N ARG A 332 31.21 19.44 31.51
CA ARG A 332 31.30 19.59 32.96
C ARG A 332 32.57 19.00 33.57
N GLY A 333 33.48 18.39 32.80
CA GLY A 333 34.71 17.79 33.33
C GLY A 333 34.56 16.35 33.81
N THR A 334 35.55 15.85 34.53
CA THR A 334 35.58 14.48 35.09
C THR A 334 35.50 14.51 36.61
N VAL A 335 34.89 13.47 37.16
CA VAL A 335 34.72 13.28 38.60
C VAL A 335 35.44 12.00 39.00
N LYS A 336 36.36 12.12 39.95
CA LYS A 336 37.08 11.01 40.55
C LYS A 336 36.63 10.82 42.00
N ILE A 337 35.98 9.70 42.26
CA ILE A 337 35.47 9.32 43.57
C ILE A 337 36.33 8.17 44.09
N SER A 338 36.98 8.37 45.23
CA SER A 338 37.76 7.33 45.89
C SER A 338 37.12 7.02 47.24
N PHE A 339 36.91 5.75 47.53
CA PHE A 339 36.33 5.37 48.82
C PHE A 339 36.92 4.08 49.35
N ALA A 340 36.92 3.96 50.68
CA ALA A 340 37.36 2.78 51.39
C ALA A 340 36.23 2.26 52.28
N PHE A 341 36.08 0.95 52.34
CA PHE A 341 35.13 0.31 53.23
C PHE A 341 35.74 -0.81 54.06
N SER A 342 35.13 -1.03 55.22
CA SER A 342 35.39 -2.12 56.14
C SER A 342 34.22 -3.12 56.12
N MET A 343 34.51 -4.36 56.51
CA MET A 343 33.51 -5.41 56.74
C MET A 343 33.65 -5.92 58.18
N PRO A 344 32.59 -6.50 58.77
CA PRO A 344 32.63 -7.05 60.11
C PRO A 344 33.82 -7.99 60.33
N ASP A 345 34.50 -7.85 61.47
CA ASP A 345 35.74 -8.57 61.80
C ASP A 345 35.59 -10.10 61.82
N ASN A 346 34.36 -10.60 61.99
CA ASN A 346 34.05 -12.03 61.98
C ASN A 346 33.97 -12.65 60.57
N THR A 347 34.12 -11.85 59.51
CA THR A 347 34.06 -12.33 58.12
C THR A 347 35.42 -12.86 57.69
N LEU A 348 35.48 -14.10 57.18
CA LEU A 348 36.71 -14.70 56.67
C LEU A 348 37.25 -13.89 55.48
N LEU A 349 38.58 -13.79 55.34
CA LEU A 349 39.23 -13.00 54.29
C LEU A 349 38.72 -13.36 52.88
N GLU A 350 38.53 -14.65 52.58
CA GLU A 350 37.98 -15.12 51.31
C GLU A 350 36.57 -14.58 51.03
N GLN A 351 35.73 -14.49 52.07
CA GLN A 351 34.39 -13.92 51.97
C GLN A 351 34.46 -12.41 51.76
N LYS A 352 35.40 -11.72 52.43
CA LYS A 352 35.61 -10.28 52.23
C LYS A 352 36.04 -9.96 50.80
N VAL A 353 36.98 -10.72 50.24
CA VAL A 353 37.43 -10.57 48.84
C VAL A 353 36.27 -10.85 47.87
N LYS A 354 35.55 -11.96 48.04
CA LYS A 354 34.38 -12.29 47.21
C LYS A 354 33.31 -11.20 47.25
N ARG A 355 33.08 -10.62 48.43
CA ARG A 355 32.09 -9.55 48.62
C ARG A 355 32.55 -8.23 48.00
N ALA A 356 33.84 -7.90 48.06
CA ALA A 356 34.42 -6.76 47.36
C ALA A 356 34.26 -6.90 45.83
N GLU A 357 34.45 -8.09 45.28
CA GLU A 357 34.23 -8.35 43.84
C GLU A 357 32.75 -8.23 43.46
N GLN A 358 31.83 -8.73 44.30
CA GLN A 358 30.40 -8.54 44.09
C GLN A 358 30.01 -7.06 44.11
N LEU A 359 30.59 -6.28 45.02
CA LEU A 359 30.37 -4.84 45.08
C LEU A 359 30.90 -4.15 43.82
N LEU A 360 32.07 -4.54 43.30
CA LEU A 360 32.60 -4.01 42.05
C LEU A 360 31.61 -4.18 40.90
N GLU A 361 31.04 -5.38 40.75
CA GLU A 361 30.05 -5.65 39.71
C GLU A 361 28.73 -4.91 39.96
N GLY A 362 28.29 -4.79 41.20
CA GLY A 362 27.14 -3.97 41.58
C GLY A 362 27.33 -2.48 41.26
N LEU A 363 28.53 -1.94 41.48
CA LEU A 363 28.88 -0.56 41.15
C LEU A 363 28.93 -0.34 39.65
N LYS A 364 29.54 -1.25 38.87
CA LYS A 364 29.52 -1.17 37.40
C LYS A 364 28.10 -1.21 36.85
N ALA A 365 27.21 -2.00 37.45
CA ALA A 365 25.81 -2.07 37.04
C ALA A 365 25.03 -0.78 37.36
N GLN A 366 25.28 -0.16 38.52
CA GLN A 366 24.60 1.09 38.94
C GLN A 366 25.19 2.35 38.27
N PHE A 367 26.43 2.27 37.80
CA PHE A 367 27.18 3.35 37.19
C PHE A 367 27.83 2.91 35.86
N PRO A 368 27.04 2.63 34.81
CA PRO A 368 27.57 2.13 33.54
C PRO A 368 28.48 3.13 32.83
N GLU A 369 28.34 4.43 33.13
CA GLU A 369 29.16 5.50 32.55
C GLU A 369 30.46 5.77 33.33
N TYR A 370 30.69 5.08 34.45
CA TYR A 370 31.88 5.26 35.27
C TYR A 370 32.83 4.07 35.11
N LYS A 371 34.12 4.37 35.01
CA LYS A 371 35.19 3.38 35.13
C LYS A 371 35.42 3.08 36.61
N VAL A 372 34.93 1.94 37.07
CA VAL A 372 35.09 1.47 38.46
C VAL A 372 36.25 0.47 38.54
N SER A 373 37.19 0.70 39.45
CA SER A 373 38.33 -0.18 39.71
C SER A 373 38.62 -0.32 41.21
N ILE A 374 39.16 -1.48 41.61
CA ILE A 374 39.64 -1.73 42.97
C ILE A 374 41.12 -1.35 43.03
N THR A 375 41.46 -0.39 43.88
CA THR A 375 42.83 0.09 44.08
C THR A 375 43.59 -0.78 45.09
N SER A 376 42.90 -1.27 46.13
CA SER A 376 43.48 -2.15 47.16
C SER A 376 42.42 -3.14 47.68
N GLN A 377 42.78 -4.41 47.89
CA GLN A 377 41.91 -5.41 48.52
C GLN A 377 42.28 -5.66 49.98
N PHE A 378 41.37 -6.32 50.70
CA PHE A 378 41.59 -6.82 52.05
C PHE A 378 42.88 -7.65 52.14
N GLY A 379 43.60 -7.52 53.25
CA GLY A 379 44.89 -8.20 53.48
C GLY A 379 46.10 -7.57 52.76
N GLY A 380 45.94 -6.42 52.08
CA GLY A 380 47.05 -5.70 51.45
C GLY A 380 47.58 -6.35 50.15
N PHE A 381 46.78 -7.20 49.52
CA PHE A 381 47.11 -7.78 48.22
C PHE A 381 46.50 -6.93 47.11
N SER A 382 47.32 -6.52 46.14
CA SER A 382 46.81 -5.98 44.87
C SER A 382 46.37 -7.14 43.97
N ARG A 383 45.37 -6.91 43.11
CA ARG A 383 44.90 -7.91 42.14
C ARG A 383 46.00 -8.34 41.15
N GLU A 384 47.02 -7.49 40.98
CA GLU A 384 48.18 -7.74 40.11
C GLU A 384 49.29 -8.56 40.79
N GLY A 385 49.06 -9.02 42.03
CA GLY A 385 50.03 -9.85 42.76
C GLY A 385 51.24 -9.08 43.28
N SER A 386 51.27 -7.75 43.12
CA SER A 386 52.27 -6.90 43.75
C SER A 386 51.89 -6.69 45.21
N ARG A 387 52.61 -7.35 46.12
CA ARG A 387 52.56 -7.00 47.54
C ARG A 387 53.24 -5.65 47.68
N THR A 388 52.49 -4.60 47.99
CA THR A 388 53.01 -3.31 48.47
C THR A 388 53.55 -3.47 49.89
N GLY A 389 54.49 -4.40 50.06
CA GLY A 389 55.38 -4.48 51.19
C GLY A 389 56.76 -4.21 50.65
N GLY A 390 57.16 -2.93 50.65
CA GLY A 390 58.53 -2.55 50.30
C GLY A 390 59.51 -3.35 51.15
N ILE A 391 60.29 -4.22 50.51
CA ILE A 391 61.44 -4.86 51.14
C ILE A 391 62.51 -3.77 51.25
N GLY A 392 62.52 -3.06 52.39
CA GLY A 392 63.56 -2.09 52.69
C GLY A 392 63.07 -0.82 53.36
N ASP A 393 62.50 -0.92 54.56
CA ASP A 393 62.93 -0.08 55.68
C ASP A 393 62.35 -0.68 56.98
N VAL A 394 63.17 -1.42 57.73
CA VAL A 394 62.79 -1.96 59.04
C VAL A 394 62.98 -0.85 60.08
N GLY A 395 62.16 0.19 59.96
CA GLY A 395 61.93 1.17 61.02
C GLY A 395 60.91 0.58 62.00
N GLY A 396 61.39 -0.14 63.00
CA GLY A 396 60.56 -0.63 64.10
C GLY A 396 59.90 0.53 64.84
N GLY A 397 58.58 0.62 64.80
CA GLY A 397 57.85 1.64 65.55
C GLY A 397 56.37 1.71 65.19
N GLY A 398 55.55 0.90 65.87
CA GLY A 398 54.10 0.99 65.83
C GLY A 398 53.44 -0.12 65.04
N GLY A 399 53.13 -1.23 65.72
CA GLY A 399 52.11 -2.18 65.27
C GLY A 399 50.72 -1.54 65.31
N GLY A 400 50.52 -0.49 64.50
CA GLY A 400 49.20 0.02 64.22
C GLY A 400 48.45 -1.07 63.49
N ASN A 401 47.32 -1.50 64.04
CA ASN A 401 46.35 -2.34 63.36
C ASN A 401 46.07 -1.71 61.98
N ALA A 402 46.75 -2.19 60.94
CA ALA A 402 46.47 -1.81 59.58
C ALA A 402 45.02 -2.24 59.35
N LYS A 403 44.11 -1.26 59.36
CA LYS A 403 42.68 -1.53 59.18
C LYS A 403 42.55 -2.30 57.87
N ASP A 404 41.90 -3.45 57.96
CA ASP A 404 41.65 -4.32 56.82
C ASP A 404 40.56 -3.66 55.95
N LEU A 405 40.98 -2.79 55.03
CA LEU A 405 40.13 -1.95 54.18
C LEU A 405 40.31 -2.33 52.72
N ALA A 406 39.21 -2.34 51.97
CA ALA A 406 39.26 -2.37 50.51
C ALA A 406 38.99 -0.96 49.95
N GLN A 407 39.80 -0.53 48.99
CA GLN A 407 39.72 0.80 48.39
C GLN A 407 39.30 0.72 46.92
N PHE A 408 38.35 1.57 46.56
CA PHE A 408 37.73 1.62 45.24
C PHE A 408 37.91 3.03 44.67
N GLN A 409 38.04 3.08 43.35
CA GLN A 409 38.09 4.32 42.59
C GLN A 409 37.06 4.26 41.46
N MET A 410 36.30 5.33 41.30
CA MET A 410 35.35 5.53 40.21
C MET A 410 35.69 6.82 39.48
N GLU A 411 35.70 6.76 38.15
CA GLU A 411 35.97 7.92 37.30
C GLU A 411 34.92 8.02 36.18
N GLY A 412 34.26 9.16 36.05
CA GLY A 412 33.20 9.36 35.07
C GLY A 412 32.73 10.81 34.98
N ALA A 413 31.70 11.05 34.16
CA ALA A 413 31.12 12.39 34.01
C ALA A 413 30.28 12.78 35.23
N PRO A 414 30.26 14.05 35.66
CA PRO A 414 29.38 14.51 36.73
C PRO A 414 27.91 14.38 36.33
N PHE A 415 27.07 13.93 37.28
CA PHE A 415 25.62 13.85 37.13
C PHE A 415 24.93 15.22 37.07
#